data_AF-A0A2J4YLE9-F1
#
_entry.id   AF-A0A2J4YLE9-F1
#
_cell.length_a   1.000
_cell.length_b   1.000
_cell.length_c   1.000
_cell.angle_alpha   90.00
_cell.angle_beta   90.00
_cell.angle_gamma   90.00
#
_symmetry.space_group_name_H-M   'P 1'
#
loop_
_entity.id
_entity.type
_entity.pdbx_description
1 polymer ?
#
loop_
_entity_poly.entity_id
_entity_poly.type
_entity_poly.pdbx_seq_one_letter_code
_entity_poly.pdbx_strand_id
1 'polypeptide(L)'
;MNINQDKRVKETTHPRPINAIPPTLWMQAAIITLGAFATMLSSTMLSAALPAMAAGLGVTDTAIQWIATAYLMALAAGVPLSAWAARRFGATQLWLYGLILFAIFSAVCALSPRFEVLLAARVMQGLAGGLLVPAGQTILGLVVGRERLGRVIGTIGVAIVIAPLLGTSLGAVLLEICGWRGLFWITVPFCLCAYLAGRKLLPRPTIKTDRPLSLDWLGLALVFCSLPMLMEGM
;
A
#
# COMPACT_ATOMS: atom_id res chain seq x y z
N MET A 1 -45.00 7.75 -52.58
CA MET A 1 -45.70 7.37 -51.35
C MET A 1 -45.74 5.84 -51.29
N ASN A 2 -44.74 5.22 -50.66
CA ASN A 2 -44.56 3.76 -50.66
C ASN A 2 -44.28 3.30 -49.21
N ILE A 3 -45.24 2.57 -48.62
CA ILE A 3 -45.45 2.40 -47.17
C ILE A 3 -44.79 1.08 -46.68
N ASN A 4 -43.52 0.84 -47.03
CA ASN A 4 -42.90 -0.46 -46.72
C ASN A 4 -41.39 -0.39 -46.39
N GLN A 5 -40.95 0.65 -45.69
CA GLN A 5 -39.57 0.76 -45.17
C GLN A 5 -39.42 0.45 -43.68
N ASP A 6 -40.50 0.08 -42.97
CA ASP A 6 -40.50 0.10 -41.50
C ASP A 6 -40.31 -1.27 -40.81
N LYS A 7 -39.61 -2.22 -41.45
CA LYS A 7 -39.39 -3.57 -40.90
C LYS A 7 -37.96 -4.11 -41.02
N ARG A 8 -36.95 -3.24 -41.10
CA ARG A 8 -35.57 -3.64 -40.81
C ARG A 8 -35.02 -2.79 -39.67
N VAL A 9 -34.27 -3.44 -38.79
CA VAL A 9 -33.61 -2.90 -37.58
C VAL A 9 -34.50 -2.84 -36.33
N LYS A 10 -34.91 -4.01 -35.84
CA LYS A 10 -35.01 -4.24 -34.38
C LYS A 10 -33.83 -5.10 -33.94
N GLU A 11 -32.66 -4.48 -34.02
CA GLU A 11 -31.44 -4.98 -33.36
C GLU A 11 -31.32 -4.21 -32.04
N THR A 12 -32.24 -4.45 -31.10
CA THR A 12 -32.13 -3.89 -29.75
C THR A 12 -31.46 -4.92 -28.86
N THR A 13 -30.13 -4.92 -28.92
CA THR A 13 -29.22 -5.16 -27.80
C THR A 13 -29.86 -5.80 -26.57
N HIS A 14 -29.61 -7.09 -26.36
CA HIS A 14 -29.61 -7.63 -25.00
C HIS A 14 -28.81 -6.65 -24.12
N PRO A 15 -29.34 -6.15 -22.98
CA PRO A 15 -28.50 -5.44 -22.04
C PRO A 15 -27.40 -6.42 -21.65
N ARG A 16 -26.16 -6.17 -22.10
CA ARG A 16 -24.99 -6.90 -21.63
C ARG A 16 -25.10 -6.88 -20.10
N PRO A 17 -24.98 -8.02 -19.41
CA PRO A 17 -25.12 -8.03 -17.96
C PRO A 17 -24.19 -6.96 -17.39
N ILE A 18 -24.78 -5.94 -16.78
CA ILE A 18 -24.11 -4.75 -16.24
C ILE A 18 -23.01 -5.13 -15.21
N ASN A 19 -22.95 -6.40 -14.80
CA ASN A 19 -22.38 -6.81 -13.52
C ASN A 19 -21.26 -7.86 -13.56
N ALA A 20 -20.84 -8.39 -14.72
CA ALA A 20 -19.69 -9.29 -14.74
C ALA A 20 -18.39 -8.47 -14.80
N ILE A 21 -17.63 -8.47 -13.71
CA ILE A 21 -16.26 -7.93 -13.67
C ILE A 21 -15.36 -9.03 -14.28
N PRO A 22 -14.66 -8.78 -15.41
CA PRO A 22 -13.79 -9.78 -16.01
C PRO A 22 -12.70 -10.25 -15.03
N PRO A 23 -12.27 -11.52 -15.13
CA PRO A 23 -11.33 -12.12 -14.18
C PRO A 23 -9.97 -11.42 -14.15
N THR A 24 -9.58 -10.76 -15.25
CA THR A 24 -8.36 -9.94 -15.32
C THR A 24 -8.40 -8.75 -14.37
N LEU A 25 -9.55 -8.09 -14.20
CA LEU A 25 -9.72 -6.96 -13.28
C LEU A 25 -9.67 -7.43 -11.83
N TRP A 26 -10.25 -8.59 -11.52
CA TRP A 26 -10.13 -9.20 -10.19
C TRP A 26 -8.68 -9.56 -9.85
N MET A 27 -7.93 -10.09 -10.82
CA MET A 27 -6.52 -10.38 -10.64
C MET A 27 -5.71 -9.09 -10.43
N GLN A 28 -5.96 -8.03 -11.20
CA GLN A 28 -5.32 -6.72 -10.98
C GLN A 28 -5.68 -6.12 -9.61
N ALA A 29 -6.94 -6.20 -9.20
CA ALA A 29 -7.39 -5.76 -7.88
C ALA A 29 -6.70 -6.55 -6.75
N ALA A 30 -6.56 -7.86 -6.89
CA ALA A 30 -5.86 -8.72 -5.93
C ALA A 30 -4.38 -8.34 -5.82
N ILE A 31 -3.70 -8.09 -6.95
CA ILE A 31 -2.30 -7.65 -6.97
C ILE A 31 -2.13 -6.31 -6.24
N ILE A 32 -3.01 -5.34 -6.52
CA ILE A 32 -2.99 -4.03 -5.85
C ILE A 32 -3.21 -4.19 -4.35
N THR A 33 -4.18 -5.03 -3.97
CA THR A 33 -4.51 -5.32 -2.57
C THR A 33 -3.35 -5.94 -1.82
N LEU A 34 -2.55 -6.78 -2.49
CA LEU A 34 -1.39 -7.44 -1.89
C LEU A 34 -0.36 -6.43 -1.35
N GLY A 35 -0.20 -5.26 -1.98
CA GLY A 35 0.68 -4.20 -1.48
C GLY A 35 0.17 -3.56 -0.19
N ALA A 36 -1.14 -3.26 -0.12
CA ALA A 36 -1.77 -2.74 1.09
C ALA A 36 -1.76 -3.80 2.22
N PHE A 37 -2.05 -5.05 1.86
CA PHE A 37 -2.00 -6.20 2.76
C PHE A 37 -0.60 -6.37 3.36
N ALA A 38 0.46 -6.36 2.55
CA ALA A 38 1.84 -6.47 3.03
C ALA A 38 2.21 -5.33 4.01
N THR A 39 1.73 -4.12 3.73
CA THR A 39 1.96 -2.94 4.58
C THR A 39 1.28 -3.09 5.96
N MET A 40 0.02 -3.52 5.98
CA MET A 40 -0.70 -3.76 7.24
C MET A 40 -0.14 -4.96 8.00
N LEU A 41 0.11 -6.07 7.30
CA LEU A 41 0.68 -7.27 7.88
C LEU A 41 2.01 -6.96 8.57
N SER A 42 2.90 -6.20 7.92
CA SER A 42 4.20 -5.80 8.49
C SER A 42 4.08 -5.00 9.79
N SER A 43 3.10 -4.09 9.87
CA SER A 43 2.86 -3.29 11.07
C SER A 43 2.29 -4.13 12.20
N THR A 44 1.33 -5.00 11.90
CA THR A 44 0.67 -5.82 12.94
C THR A 44 1.59 -6.90 13.49
N MET A 45 2.33 -7.58 12.62
CA MET A 45 3.38 -8.52 13.00
C MET A 45 4.37 -7.90 13.99
N LEU A 46 4.80 -6.66 13.70
CA LEU A 46 5.74 -5.93 14.55
C LEU A 46 5.17 -5.68 15.95
N SER A 47 3.91 -5.27 16.06
CA SER A 47 3.28 -4.96 17.36
C SER A 47 3.35 -6.13 18.34
N ALA A 48 3.24 -7.38 17.86
CA ALA A 48 3.39 -8.57 18.70
C ALA A 48 4.85 -8.87 19.08
N ALA A 49 5.82 -8.39 18.30
CA ALA A 49 7.24 -8.68 18.48
C ALA A 49 8.01 -7.59 19.26
N LEU A 50 7.39 -6.44 19.57
CA LEU A 50 8.06 -5.32 20.25
C LEU A 50 8.80 -5.73 21.53
N PRO A 51 8.22 -6.51 22.47
CA PRO A 51 8.94 -6.90 23.69
C PRO A 51 10.20 -7.74 23.40
N ALA A 52 10.11 -8.67 22.44
CA ALA A 52 11.25 -9.49 22.04
C ALA A 52 12.33 -8.68 21.31
N MET A 53 11.94 -7.63 20.59
CA MET A 53 12.88 -6.69 19.97
C MET A 53 13.59 -5.82 21.01
N ALA A 54 12.89 -5.37 22.06
CA ALA A 54 13.49 -4.63 23.17
C ALA A 54 14.59 -5.46 23.84
N ALA A 55 14.27 -6.71 24.18
CA ALA A 55 15.24 -7.65 24.75
C ALA A 55 16.42 -7.93 23.79
N GLY A 56 16.15 -8.14 22.50
CA GLY A 56 17.17 -8.45 21.50
C GLY A 56 18.09 -7.27 21.13
N LEU A 57 17.66 -6.03 21.37
CA LEU A 57 18.44 -4.81 21.11
C LEU A 57 18.99 -4.18 22.40
N GLY A 58 18.59 -4.68 23.58
CA GLY A 58 19.01 -4.13 24.87
C GLY A 58 18.47 -2.73 25.15
N VAL A 59 17.27 -2.40 24.65
CA VAL A 59 16.63 -1.09 24.82
C VAL A 59 15.41 -1.18 25.73
N THR A 60 14.96 -0.03 26.27
CA THR A 60 13.76 0.03 27.11
C THR A 60 12.49 -0.20 26.30
N ASP A 61 11.43 -0.66 26.96
CA ASP A 61 10.11 -0.82 26.33
C ASP A 61 9.56 0.50 25.78
N THR A 62 9.85 1.62 26.44
CA THR A 62 9.50 2.96 25.97
C THR A 62 10.24 3.34 24.69
N ALA A 63 11.52 2.97 24.56
CA ALA A 63 12.30 3.22 23.36
C ALA A 63 11.80 2.35 22.19
N ILE A 64 11.53 1.05 22.43
CA ILE A 64 11.10 0.15 21.35
C ILE A 64 9.75 0.57 20.74
N GLN A 65 8.84 1.14 21.53
CA GLN A 65 7.54 1.61 21.06
C GLN A 65 7.65 2.68 19.96
N TRP A 66 8.72 3.50 19.98
CA TRP A 66 8.96 4.49 18.93
C TRP A 66 9.10 3.90 17.54
N ILE A 67 9.48 2.62 17.41
CA ILE A 67 9.58 1.94 16.11
C ILE A 67 8.19 1.82 15.45
N ALA A 68 7.17 1.47 16.23
CA ALA A 68 5.79 1.38 15.73
C ALA A 68 5.20 2.77 15.50
N THR A 69 5.40 3.70 16.44
CA THR A 69 4.89 5.07 16.34
C THR A 69 5.48 5.81 15.16
N ALA A 70 6.81 5.80 15.00
CA ALA A 70 7.49 6.48 13.91
C ALA A 70 7.12 5.90 12.54
N TYR A 71 6.89 4.58 12.45
CA TYR A 71 6.36 3.95 11.24
C TYR A 71 4.98 4.50 10.87
N LEU A 72 4.06 4.62 11.83
CA LEU A 72 2.70 5.13 11.59
C LEU A 72 2.71 6.62 11.22
N MET A 73 3.52 7.44 11.91
CA MET A 73 3.70 8.85 11.58
C MET A 73 4.22 9.03 10.15
N ALA A 74 5.24 8.24 9.78
CA ALA A 74 5.80 8.21 8.44
C ALA A 74 4.79 7.74 7.39
N LEU A 75 4.00 6.71 7.72
CA LEU A 75 2.93 6.21 6.85
C LEU A 75 1.87 7.28 6.60
N ALA A 76 1.45 8.02 7.64
CA ALA A 76 0.54 9.14 7.51
C ALA A 76 1.13 10.27 6.63
N ALA A 77 2.40 10.62 6.83
CA ALA A 77 3.09 11.62 6.01
C ALA A 77 3.28 11.18 4.55
N GLY A 78 3.36 9.89 4.27
CA GLY A 78 3.45 9.33 2.92
C GLY A 78 2.18 9.52 2.09
N VAL A 79 1.01 9.62 2.73
CA VAL A 79 -0.28 9.77 2.03
C VAL A 79 -0.36 11.04 1.18
N PRO A 80 -0.13 12.26 1.69
CA PRO A 80 -0.15 13.47 0.86
C PRO A 80 0.97 13.48 -0.17
N LEU A 81 2.16 12.95 0.18
CA LEU A 81 3.27 12.81 -0.75
C LEU A 81 2.87 11.95 -1.96
N SER A 82 2.07 10.91 -1.74
CA SER A 82 1.58 10.05 -2.81
C SER A 82 0.73 10.79 -3.84
N ALA A 83 -0.07 11.77 -3.40
CA ALA A 83 -0.97 12.51 -4.29
C ALA A 83 -0.18 13.37 -5.28
N TRP A 84 0.89 14.03 -4.81
CA TRP A 84 1.81 14.76 -5.68
C TRP A 84 2.62 13.79 -6.57
N ALA A 85 3.19 12.75 -5.97
CA ALA A 85 4.06 11.82 -6.69
C ALA A 85 3.28 11.04 -7.77
N ALA A 86 2.01 10.72 -7.53
CA ALA A 86 1.15 10.04 -8.50
C ALA A 86 0.85 10.94 -9.70
N ARG A 87 0.71 12.26 -9.50
CA ARG A 87 0.56 13.23 -10.60
C ARG A 87 1.86 13.39 -11.40
N ARG A 88 3.02 13.27 -10.76
CA ARG A 88 4.34 13.46 -11.39
C ARG A 88 4.87 12.23 -12.11
N PHE A 89 4.74 11.06 -11.50
CA PHE A 89 5.34 9.78 -11.94
C PHE A 89 4.31 8.75 -12.39
N GLY A 90 3.05 8.94 -12.02
CA GLY A 90 1.95 8.04 -12.36
C GLY A 90 1.69 7.04 -11.26
N ALA A 91 0.42 6.72 -11.03
CA ALA A 91 0.02 5.85 -9.93
C ALA A 91 0.68 4.46 -10.00
N THR A 92 0.71 3.84 -11.19
CA THR A 92 1.33 2.51 -11.37
C THR A 92 2.82 2.50 -11.07
N GLN A 93 3.57 3.50 -11.55
CA GLN A 93 5.01 3.56 -11.28
C GLN A 93 5.29 3.87 -9.82
N LEU A 94 4.53 4.80 -9.23
CA LEU A 94 4.64 5.12 -7.82
C LEU A 94 4.39 3.90 -6.94
N TRP A 95 3.35 3.10 -7.25
CA TRP A 95 3.06 1.88 -6.51
C TRP A 95 4.17 0.84 -6.65
N LEU A 96 4.73 0.65 -7.85
CA LEU A 96 5.86 -0.25 -8.09
C LEU A 96 7.13 0.20 -7.34
N TYR A 97 7.45 1.50 -7.35
CA TYR A 97 8.56 2.05 -6.58
C TYR A 97 8.33 1.91 -5.08
N GLY A 98 7.10 2.17 -4.62
CA GLY A 98 6.71 1.98 -3.23
C GLY A 98 6.96 0.54 -2.76
N LEU A 99 6.63 -0.46 -3.58
CA LEU A 99 6.85 -1.87 -3.22
C LEU A 99 8.33 -2.21 -3.09
N ILE A 100 9.16 -1.73 -4.02
CA ILE A 100 10.60 -1.95 -3.96
C ILE A 100 11.20 -1.25 -2.74
N LEU A 101 10.85 0.01 -2.50
CA LEU A 101 11.33 0.75 -1.34
C LEU A 101 10.91 0.07 -0.04
N PHE A 102 9.66 -0.37 0.05
CA PHE A 102 9.14 -1.09 1.21
C PHE A 102 9.92 -2.39 1.46
N ALA A 103 10.23 -3.15 0.40
CA ALA A 103 11.02 -4.36 0.47
C ALA A 103 12.48 -4.09 0.89
N ILE A 104 13.13 -3.07 0.31
CA ILE A 104 14.50 -2.67 0.65
C ILE A 104 14.57 -2.28 2.12
N PHE A 105 13.69 -1.38 2.59
CA PHE A 105 13.71 -0.97 3.99
C PHE A 105 13.33 -2.10 4.94
N SER A 106 12.50 -3.06 4.51
CA SER A 106 12.26 -4.30 5.26
C SER A 106 13.55 -5.09 5.44
N ALA A 107 14.33 -5.28 4.37
CA ALA A 107 15.60 -5.99 4.43
C ALA A 107 16.62 -5.24 5.33
N VAL A 108 16.67 -3.91 5.25
CA VAL A 108 17.52 -3.09 6.12
C VAL A 108 17.12 -3.26 7.59
N CYS A 109 15.82 -3.30 7.90
CA CYS A 109 15.36 -3.57 9.26
C CYS A 109 15.75 -4.98 9.72
N ALA A 110 15.62 -6.00 8.86
CA ALA A 110 16.01 -7.37 9.18
C ALA A 110 17.52 -7.50 9.49
N LEU A 111 18.35 -6.68 8.82
CA LEU A 111 19.80 -6.66 8.97
C LEU A 111 20.28 -5.66 10.04
N SER A 112 19.39 -4.87 10.63
CA SER A 112 19.76 -3.75 11.51
C SER A 112 20.50 -4.19 12.79
N PRO A 113 21.73 -3.72 13.03
CA PRO A 113 22.51 -4.15 14.19
C PRO A 113 22.15 -3.39 15.48
N ARG A 114 21.48 -2.23 15.35
CA ARG A 114 21.20 -1.30 16.45
C ARG A 114 19.85 -0.63 16.27
N PHE A 115 19.29 -0.15 17.38
CA PHE A 115 17.98 0.47 17.46
C PHE A 115 17.81 1.66 16.49
N GLU A 116 18.80 2.54 16.38
CA GLU A 116 18.70 3.77 15.58
C GLU A 116 18.58 3.47 14.08
N VAL A 117 19.31 2.45 13.62
CA VAL A 117 19.26 1.99 12.21
C VAL A 117 17.90 1.37 11.92
N LEU A 118 17.38 0.57 12.85
CA LEU A 118 16.05 -0.02 12.72
C LEU A 118 14.97 1.05 12.71
N LEU A 119 15.05 2.05 13.60
CA LEU A 119 14.12 3.17 13.68
C LEU A 119 14.11 3.98 12.37
N ALA A 120 15.29 4.37 11.88
CA ALA A 120 15.42 5.11 10.62
C ALA A 120 14.88 4.32 9.43
N ALA A 121 15.21 3.03 9.35
CA ALA A 121 14.70 2.15 8.29
C ALA A 121 13.17 1.98 8.39
N ARG A 122 12.60 1.93 9.59
CA ARG A 122 11.15 1.87 9.81
C ARG A 122 10.43 3.14 9.42
N VAL A 123 10.99 4.32 9.67
CA VAL A 123 10.46 5.59 9.16
C VAL A 123 10.40 5.54 7.64
N MET A 124 11.49 5.16 6.98
CA MET A 124 11.53 5.09 5.52
C MET A 124 10.58 4.03 4.94
N GLN A 125 10.44 2.90 5.65
CA GLN A 125 9.47 1.86 5.29
C GLN A 125 8.02 2.35 5.44
N GLY A 126 7.72 3.09 6.51
CA GLY A 126 6.41 3.70 6.74
C GLY A 126 6.05 4.67 5.62
N LEU A 127 6.99 5.55 5.25
CA LEU A 127 6.81 6.45 4.11
C LEU A 127 6.47 5.69 2.82
N ALA A 128 7.21 4.62 2.51
CA ALA A 128 6.94 3.78 1.36
C ALA A 128 5.53 3.13 1.43
N GLY A 129 5.13 2.64 2.61
CA GLY A 129 3.80 2.09 2.86
C GLY A 129 2.67 3.10 2.64
N GLY A 130 2.90 4.35 3.06
CA GLY A 130 2.00 5.48 2.85
C GLY A 130 1.78 5.84 1.37
N LEU A 131 2.71 5.47 0.48
CA LEU A 131 2.54 5.62 -0.96
C LEU A 131 1.67 4.52 -1.57
N LEU A 132 1.77 3.30 -1.04
CA LEU A 132 1.18 2.09 -1.65
C LEU A 132 -0.35 2.11 -1.65
N VAL A 133 -0.96 2.47 -0.52
CA VAL A 133 -2.43 2.45 -0.37
C VAL A 133 -3.10 3.44 -1.35
N PRO A 134 -2.81 4.76 -1.31
CA PRO A 134 -3.44 5.73 -2.20
C PRO A 134 -3.07 5.53 -3.69
N ALA A 135 -1.82 5.16 -4.00
CA ALA A 135 -1.45 4.82 -5.37
C ALA A 135 -2.24 3.60 -5.87
N GLY A 136 -2.38 2.57 -5.04
CA GLY A 136 -3.18 1.39 -5.32
C GLY A 136 -4.65 1.72 -5.60
N GLN A 137 -5.27 2.54 -4.74
CA GLN A 137 -6.65 3.01 -4.94
C GLN A 137 -6.81 3.79 -6.25
N THR A 138 -5.82 4.60 -6.61
CA THR A 138 -5.81 5.33 -7.89
C THR A 138 -5.75 4.37 -9.07
N ILE A 139 -4.86 3.36 -9.05
CA ILE A 139 -4.76 2.35 -10.11
C ILE A 139 -6.08 1.57 -10.22
N LEU A 140 -6.67 1.19 -9.08
CA LEU A 140 -7.92 0.44 -9.05
C LEU A 140 -9.05 1.24 -9.71
N GLY A 141 -9.15 2.54 -9.43
CA GLY A 141 -10.11 3.43 -10.07
C GLY A 141 -9.93 3.52 -11.60
N LEU A 142 -8.68 3.55 -12.07
CA LEU A 142 -8.35 3.56 -13.51
C LEU A 142 -8.69 2.24 -14.21
N VAL A 143 -8.53 1.13 -13.51
CA VAL A 143 -8.68 -0.23 -14.05
C VAL A 143 -10.13 -0.70 -14.03
N VAL A 144 -10.83 -0.50 -12.90
CA VAL A 144 -12.17 -1.04 -12.65
C VAL A 144 -13.27 -0.08 -13.10
N GLY A 145 -12.97 1.22 -13.18
CA GLY A 145 -13.95 2.27 -13.46
C GLY A 145 -14.81 2.64 -12.25
N ARG A 146 -15.26 3.91 -12.20
CA ARG A 146 -15.95 4.50 -11.04
C ARG A 146 -17.20 3.74 -10.62
N GLU A 147 -17.96 3.22 -11.57
CA GLU A 147 -19.23 2.51 -11.33
C GLU A 147 -19.03 1.18 -10.57
N ARG A 148 -17.89 0.52 -10.76
CA ARG A 148 -17.59 -0.81 -10.19
C ARG A 148 -16.62 -0.74 -9.01
N LEU A 149 -16.02 0.43 -8.79
CA LEU A 149 -14.99 0.66 -7.78
C LEU A 149 -15.48 0.32 -6.37
N GLY A 150 -16.68 0.76 -5.99
CA GLY A 150 -17.26 0.48 -4.67
C GLY A 150 -17.43 -1.02 -4.41
N ARG A 151 -17.87 -1.79 -5.42
CA ARG A 151 -18.03 -3.25 -5.32
C ARG A 151 -16.70 -3.96 -5.15
N VAL A 152 -15.68 -3.54 -5.90
CA VAL A 152 -14.34 -4.14 -5.82
C VAL A 152 -13.68 -3.79 -4.49
N ILE A 153 -13.69 -2.52 -4.08
CA ILE A 153 -13.17 -2.08 -2.77
C ILE A 153 -13.88 -2.81 -1.63
N GLY A 154 -15.20 -2.95 -1.68
CA GLY A 154 -15.95 -3.69 -0.67
C GLY A 154 -15.53 -5.15 -0.55
N THR A 155 -15.21 -5.80 -1.68
CA THR A 155 -14.81 -7.22 -1.71
C THR A 155 -13.37 -7.40 -1.26
N ILE A 156 -12.42 -6.61 -1.79
CA ILE A 156 -11.01 -6.70 -1.41
C ILE A 156 -10.76 -6.14 0.00
N GLY A 157 -11.63 -5.25 0.49
CA GLY A 157 -11.57 -4.69 1.83
C GLY A 157 -11.66 -5.76 2.92
N VAL A 158 -12.40 -6.85 2.67
CA VAL A 158 -12.46 -8.01 3.56
C VAL A 158 -11.06 -8.62 3.75
N ALA A 159 -10.29 -8.77 2.67
CA ALA A 159 -8.93 -9.31 2.75
C ALA A 159 -7.98 -8.40 3.55
N ILE A 160 -8.16 -7.09 3.44
CA ILE A 160 -7.38 -6.10 4.20
C ILE A 160 -7.69 -6.18 5.70
N VAL A 161 -8.96 -6.36 6.08
CA VAL A 161 -9.39 -6.51 7.47
C VAL A 161 -8.94 -7.84 8.08
N ILE A 162 -8.73 -8.87 7.26
CA ILE A 162 -8.15 -10.14 7.71
C ILE A 162 -6.63 -10.01 7.98
N ALA A 163 -5.96 -9.01 7.38
CA ALA A 163 -4.51 -8.85 7.51
C ALA A 163 -4.03 -8.72 8.97
N PRO A 164 -4.66 -7.92 9.85
CA PRO A 164 -4.26 -7.85 11.26
C PRO A 164 -4.49 -9.16 12.02
N LEU A 165 -5.58 -9.87 11.73
CA LEU A 165 -5.87 -11.17 12.35
C LEU A 165 -4.78 -12.19 12.03
N LEU A 166 -4.38 -12.26 10.75
CA LEU A 166 -3.27 -13.10 10.33
C LEU A 166 -1.93 -12.56 10.83
N GLY A 167 -1.77 -11.24 10.93
CA GLY A 167 -0.53 -10.60 11.31
C GLY A 167 -0.11 -10.92 12.74
N THR A 168 -1.03 -10.93 13.70
CA THR A 168 -0.69 -11.28 15.09
C THR A 168 -0.37 -12.77 15.24
N SER A 169 -1.19 -13.66 14.66
CA SER A 169 -0.96 -15.10 14.72
C SER A 169 0.32 -15.51 14.00
N LEU A 170 0.53 -15.02 12.76
CA LEU A 170 1.73 -15.31 11.99
C LEU A 170 2.95 -14.67 12.66
N GLY A 171 2.81 -13.47 13.21
CA GLY A 171 3.89 -12.78 13.91
C GLY A 171 4.37 -13.54 15.14
N ALA A 172 3.45 -14.08 15.95
CA ALA A 172 3.79 -14.91 17.10
C ALA A 172 4.57 -16.19 16.69
N VAL A 173 4.06 -16.94 15.71
CA VAL A 173 4.71 -18.16 15.22
C VAL A 173 6.09 -17.87 14.61
N LEU A 174 6.21 -16.82 13.80
CA LEU A 174 7.50 -16.43 13.22
C LEU A 174 8.50 -15.99 14.28
N LEU A 175 8.03 -15.32 15.32
CA LEU A 175 8.88 -14.87 16.42
C LEU A 175 9.51 -16.06 17.15
N GLU A 176 8.77 -17.15 17.35
CA GLU A 176 9.28 -18.36 17.98
C GLU A 176 10.31 -19.11 17.12
N ILE A 177 10.08 -19.20 15.80
CA ILE A 177 10.92 -20.02 14.91
C ILE A 177 12.15 -19.27 14.41
N CYS A 178 11.99 -18.00 14.00
CA CYS A 178 13.01 -17.22 13.30
C CYS A 178 13.44 -15.96 14.05
N GLY A 179 12.87 -15.69 15.22
CA GLY A 179 13.07 -14.45 15.95
C GLY A 179 12.45 -13.24 15.27
N TRP A 180 12.64 -12.07 15.87
CA TRP A 180 11.99 -10.84 15.42
C TRP A 180 12.44 -10.37 14.01
N ARG A 181 13.64 -10.81 13.58
CA ARG A 181 14.19 -10.49 12.26
C ARG A 181 13.43 -11.21 11.13
N GLY A 182 12.84 -12.37 11.42
CA GLY A 182 12.06 -13.16 10.47
C GLY A 182 10.82 -12.43 9.95
N LEU A 183 10.20 -11.59 10.79
CA LEU A 183 9.00 -10.81 10.42
C LEU A 183 9.29 -9.79 9.32
N PHE A 184 10.52 -9.29 9.26
CA PHE A 184 10.97 -8.40 8.20
C PHE A 184 11.33 -9.14 6.92
N TRP A 185 11.96 -10.30 7.04
CA TRP A 185 12.35 -11.13 5.90
C TRP A 185 11.15 -11.69 5.16
N ILE A 186 10.08 -12.14 5.85
CA ILE A 186 8.88 -12.65 5.18
C ILE A 186 8.15 -11.59 4.35
N THR A 187 8.30 -10.32 4.72
CA THR A 187 7.66 -9.20 4.02
C THR A 187 8.31 -8.96 2.64
N VAL A 188 9.63 -9.18 2.52
CA VAL A 188 10.39 -8.99 1.27
C VAL A 188 9.86 -9.81 0.09
N PRO A 189 9.71 -11.15 0.17
CA PRO A 189 9.18 -11.95 -0.94
C PRO A 189 7.73 -11.59 -1.27
N PHE A 190 6.91 -11.23 -0.28
CA PHE A 190 5.55 -10.73 -0.53
C PHE A 190 5.55 -9.49 -1.42
N CYS A 191 6.38 -8.50 -1.08
CA CYS A 191 6.51 -7.28 -1.89
C CYS A 191 7.09 -7.57 -3.28
N LEU A 192 8.07 -8.48 -3.38
CA LEU A 192 8.68 -8.84 -4.66
C LEU A 192 7.69 -9.56 -5.58
N CYS A 193 6.90 -10.49 -5.04
CA CYS A 193 5.81 -11.16 -5.78
C CYS A 193 4.77 -10.15 -6.28
N ALA A 194 4.34 -9.22 -5.41
CA ALA A 194 3.43 -8.15 -5.80
C ALA A 194 4.02 -7.25 -6.89
N TYR A 195 5.31 -6.93 -6.79
CA TYR A 195 6.01 -6.10 -7.77
C TYR A 195 6.12 -6.80 -9.12
N LEU A 196 6.53 -8.07 -9.16
CA LEU A 196 6.67 -8.83 -10.40
C LEU A 196 5.32 -9.01 -11.10
N ALA A 197 4.27 -9.35 -10.34
CA ALA A 197 2.91 -9.45 -10.86
C ALA A 197 2.41 -8.09 -11.36
N GLY A 198 2.57 -7.03 -10.57
CA GLY A 198 2.13 -5.69 -10.92
C GLY A 198 2.84 -5.13 -12.15
N ARG A 199 4.15 -5.38 -12.27
CA ARG A 199 4.97 -4.92 -13.41
C ARG A 199 4.47 -5.49 -14.74
N LYS A 200 3.94 -6.72 -14.73
CA LYS A 200 3.47 -7.45 -15.92
C LYS A 200 1.98 -7.22 -16.20
N LEU A 201 1.14 -7.07 -15.16
CA LEU A 201 -0.31 -7.03 -15.32
C LEU A 201 -0.96 -5.64 -15.19
N LEU A 202 -0.32 -4.66 -14.54
CA LEU A 202 -0.93 -3.35 -14.32
C LEU A 202 -0.71 -2.42 -15.52
N PRO A 203 -1.74 -1.67 -15.94
CA PRO A 203 -1.61 -0.71 -17.03
C PRO A 203 -0.71 0.45 -16.61
N ARG A 204 0.08 0.95 -17.56
CA ARG A 204 0.97 2.11 -17.38
C ARG A 204 0.49 3.25 -18.27
N PRO A 205 -0.55 3.99 -17.84
CA PRO A 205 -1.04 5.11 -18.63
C PRO A 205 0.08 6.15 -18.81
N THR A 206 0.27 6.61 -20.04
CA THR A 206 1.21 7.68 -20.36
C THR A 206 0.71 8.98 -19.74
N ILE A 207 1.51 9.57 -18.85
CA ILE A 207 1.18 10.87 -18.26
C ILE A 207 1.57 11.94 -19.27
N LYS A 208 0.58 12.69 -19.76
CA LYS A 208 0.82 13.95 -20.46
C LYS A 208 0.78 15.05 -19.40
N THR A 209 1.95 15.51 -18.95
CA THR A 209 2.04 16.61 -17.99
C THR A 209 2.33 17.90 -18.76
N ASP A 210 1.29 18.68 -19.07
CA ASP A 210 1.41 19.94 -19.82
C ASP A 210 1.95 21.12 -18.98
N ARG A 211 2.24 20.91 -17.68
CA ARG A 211 2.77 21.97 -16.78
C ARG A 211 3.84 21.43 -15.82
N PRO A 212 4.86 22.24 -15.47
CA PRO A 212 5.82 21.89 -14.43
C PRO A 212 5.10 21.81 -13.07
N LEU A 213 5.03 20.61 -12.50
CA LEU A 213 4.52 20.41 -11.14
C LEU A 213 5.65 20.73 -10.15
N SER A 214 5.61 21.92 -9.53
CA SER A 214 6.44 22.25 -8.37
C SER A 214 5.93 21.48 -7.14
N LEU A 215 6.83 20.83 -6.40
CA LEU A 215 6.52 20.26 -5.09
C LEU A 215 6.38 21.41 -4.09
N ASP A 216 5.24 21.50 -3.40
CA ASP A 216 5.07 22.43 -2.29
C ASP A 216 5.79 21.86 -1.06
N TRP A 217 7.08 22.16 -0.98
CA TRP A 217 7.94 21.78 0.14
C TRP A 217 7.47 22.36 1.47
N LEU A 218 6.80 23.52 1.44
CA LEU A 218 6.28 24.19 2.63
C LEU A 218 5.05 23.45 3.17
N GLY A 219 4.15 23.03 2.28
CA GLY A 219 3.02 22.16 2.62
C GLY A 219 3.46 20.79 3.15
N LEU A 220 4.52 20.21 2.56
CA LEU A 220 5.10 18.95 3.07
C LEU A 220 5.68 19.15 4.49
N ALA A 221 6.46 20.21 4.71
CA ALA A 221 7.03 20.53 6.02
C ALA A 221 5.95 20.82 7.07
N LEU A 222 4.86 21.52 6.70
CA LEU A 222 3.73 21.80 7.60
C LEU A 222 3.00 20.52 8.05
N VAL A 223 2.83 19.53 7.17
CA VAL A 223 2.24 18.23 7.55
C VAL A 223 3.19 17.44 8.45
N PHE A 224 4.49 17.48 8.18
CA PHE A 224 5.49 16.82 9.03
C PHE A 224 5.59 17.46 10.43
N CYS A 225 5.45 18.79 10.53
CA CYS A 225 5.49 19.49 11.82
C CYS A 225 4.18 19.39 12.61
N SER A 226 3.02 19.22 11.95
CA SER A 226 1.74 19.16 12.67
C SER A 226 1.48 17.82 13.36
N LEU A 227 1.97 16.70 12.79
CA LEU A 227 1.74 15.35 13.35
C LEU A 227 2.37 15.13 14.74
N PRO A 228 3.61 15.57 15.04
CA PRO A 228 4.17 15.51 16.40
C PRO A 228 3.44 16.44 17.38
N MET A 229 3.06 17.64 16.92
CA MET A 229 2.45 18.69 17.75
C MET A 229 1.03 18.33 18.21
N LEU A 230 0.33 17.50 17.45
CA LEU A 230 -0.96 16.90 17.83
C LEU A 230 -0.82 15.73 18.82
N MET A 231 0.35 15.07 18.85
CA MET A 231 0.63 13.95 19.74
C MET A 231 1.11 14.39 21.12
N GLU A 232 1.83 15.52 21.21
CA GLU A 232 2.28 16.11 22.49
C GLU A 232 1.23 17.06 23.12
N GLY A 233 0.09 17.27 22.47
CA GLY A 233 -0.97 18.20 22.88
C GLY A 233 -2.17 17.57 23.60
N MET A 234 -2.04 16.34 24.14
CA MET A 234 -3.04 15.70 25.01
C MET A 234 -2.40 15.22 26.31
#